data_AF-U9U7T8-F1
#
_entry.id   AF-U9U7T8-F1
#
_cell.length_a   1.000
_cell.length_b   1.000
_cell.length_c   1.000
_cell.angle_alpha   90.00
_cell.angle_beta   90.00
_cell.angle_gamma   90.00
#
_symmetry.space_group_name_H-M   'P 1'
#
loop_
_entity.id
_entity.type
_entity.pdbx_description
1 polymer ?
#
loop_
_entity_poly.entity_id
_entity_poly.type
_entity_poly.pdbx_seq_one_letter_code
_entity_poly.pdbx_strand_id
1 'polypeptide(L)'
;MYTVECSIEYVEKKPLYKICFGVNFSREVHSWETSTDAACKYYQEFNEMKEMEKNRNRNQSNKENKGKISGPLLFGLKLLSVERVRRTMSLDLKIRPFIDLGNSQKRRRILGLSQSILDIVERERDNTFHPDDQIKLKQIKFEIDDDVYDINFGKVNKIEEIKKIEAVVKSLDKGHISREAYRSLARIEDLPREKAVCDIWQKINAEMKKQVPLTLVDLLQPTKFEPIREEPNITDSEIITNMLESIGKGGQRRITDILNYIIPLYIEKGILIPRQSTLHIRISGDGRNVGRKVKHVMVTMTLLNDLNGLQKPDNHYTLVLYPGAETYESLKNVLTPLISDLCILKEKGFNQIGGNQWPVELYFSSDWKFLAICLGMNAANAQYFCPWCD
;
A
#
# COMPACT_ATOMS: atom_id res chain seq x y z
N MET A 1 -52.07 -10.76 18.50
CA MET A 1 -51.16 -9.64 18.73
C MET A 1 -50.97 -9.58 20.24
N TYR A 2 -49.76 -9.86 20.76
CA TYR A 2 -49.52 -9.83 22.21
C TYR A 2 -49.13 -8.41 22.61
N THR A 3 -49.90 -7.80 23.49
CA THR A 3 -49.56 -6.49 24.09
C THR A 3 -48.46 -6.71 25.13
N VAL A 4 -47.44 -5.85 25.09
CA VAL A 4 -46.36 -5.83 26.09
C VAL A 4 -46.30 -4.45 26.72
N GLU A 5 -45.99 -4.41 28.01
CA GLU A 5 -45.75 -3.17 28.76
C GLU A 5 -44.25 -3.03 29.01
N CYS A 6 -43.69 -1.90 28.60
CA CYS A 6 -42.26 -1.62 28.76
C CYS A 6 -42.08 -0.43 29.69
N SER A 7 -41.27 -0.58 30.73
CA SER A 7 -40.99 0.49 31.69
C SER A 7 -39.48 0.62 31.95
N ILE A 8 -39.05 1.83 32.27
CA ILE A 8 -37.67 2.14 32.64
C ILE A 8 -37.69 2.78 34.02
N GLU A 9 -37.18 2.07 35.01
CA GLU A 9 -37.03 2.57 36.38
C GLU A 9 -35.59 3.02 36.62
N TYR A 10 -35.38 4.07 37.40
CA TYR A 10 -34.04 4.54 37.76
C TYR A 10 -33.76 4.23 39.23
N VAL A 11 -32.88 3.26 39.47
CA VAL A 11 -32.40 2.89 40.81
C VAL A 11 -30.95 3.35 40.92
N GLU A 12 -30.64 4.19 41.92
CA GLU A 12 -29.29 4.74 42.12
C GLU A 12 -28.66 5.38 40.85
N LYS A 13 -29.49 6.10 40.08
CA LYS A 13 -29.12 6.72 38.78
C LYS A 13 -28.76 5.73 37.66
N LYS A 14 -28.98 4.42 37.83
CA LYS A 14 -28.85 3.41 36.77
C LYS A 14 -30.23 2.99 36.25
N PRO A 15 -30.42 2.86 34.93
CA PRO A 15 -31.69 2.43 34.35
C PRO A 15 -31.87 0.91 34.50
N LEU A 16 -33.06 0.50 34.92
CA LEU A 16 -33.57 -0.87 34.89
C LEU A 16 -34.64 -0.96 33.81
N TYR A 17 -34.39 -1.76 32.78
CA TYR A 17 -35.31 -1.97 31.67
C TYR A 17 -36.20 -3.17 31.97
N LYS A 18 -37.51 -2.96 32.12
CA LYS A 18 -38.49 -4.04 32.39
C LYS A 18 -39.46 -4.20 31.23
N ILE A 19 -39.83 -5.45 30.95
CA ILE A 19 -40.86 -5.81 29.98
C ILE A 19 -41.82 -6.80 30.63
N CYS A 20 -43.07 -6.40 30.78
CA CYS A 20 -44.14 -7.26 31.27
C CYS A 20 -44.99 -7.76 30.10
N PHE A 21 -45.33 -9.04 30.09
CA PHE A 21 -46.03 -9.71 28.98
C PHE A 21 -46.80 -10.96 29.44
N GLY A 22 -47.59 -11.56 28.54
CA GLY A 22 -48.47 -12.69 28.85
C GLY A 22 -49.87 -12.28 29.30
N VAL A 23 -50.72 -13.26 29.64
CA VAL A 23 -52.11 -12.98 30.09
C VAL A 23 -52.04 -12.14 31.36
N ASN A 24 -52.68 -10.97 31.34
CA ASN A 24 -52.67 -9.97 32.41
C ASN A 24 -51.26 -9.54 32.88
N PHE A 25 -50.26 -9.52 31.98
CA PHE A 25 -48.88 -9.14 32.30
C PHE A 25 -48.24 -9.99 33.41
N SER A 26 -48.63 -11.27 33.50
CA SER A 26 -48.18 -12.20 34.54
C SER A 26 -46.70 -12.59 34.47
N ARG A 27 -45.98 -12.23 33.40
CA ARG A 27 -44.54 -12.50 33.23
C ARG A 27 -43.77 -11.19 33.10
N GLU A 28 -42.57 -11.18 33.65
CA GLU A 28 -41.66 -10.04 33.62
C GLU A 28 -40.25 -10.52 33.28
N VAL A 29 -39.59 -9.79 32.38
CA VAL A 29 -38.14 -9.86 32.20
C VAL A 29 -37.53 -8.49 32.46
N HIS A 30 -36.28 -8.47 32.93
CA HIS A 30 -35.56 -7.23 33.13
C HIS A 30 -34.07 -7.30 32.77
N SER A 31 -33.48 -6.14 32.53
CA SER A 31 -32.04 -5.98 32.32
C SER A 31 -31.52 -4.68 32.91
N TRP A 32 -30.34 -4.78 33.53
CA TRP A 32 -29.53 -3.65 33.98
C TRP A 32 -28.54 -3.17 32.91
N GLU A 33 -28.38 -3.92 31.82
CA GLU A 33 -27.36 -3.63 30.81
C GLU A 33 -27.89 -2.66 29.76
N THR A 34 -28.91 -3.07 29.02
CA THR A 34 -29.49 -2.27 27.93
C THR A 34 -30.95 -2.64 27.67
N SER A 35 -31.70 -1.72 27.04
CA SER A 35 -33.04 -2.00 26.53
C SER A 35 -33.07 -3.15 25.51
N THR A 36 -31.97 -3.33 24.77
CA THR A 36 -31.86 -4.40 23.75
C THR A 36 -31.67 -5.77 24.39
N ASP A 37 -30.91 -5.84 25.50
CA ASP A 37 -30.77 -7.08 26.28
C ASP A 37 -32.12 -7.50 26.89
N ALA A 38 -32.85 -6.57 27.52
CA ALA A 38 -34.21 -6.83 28.01
C ALA A 38 -35.14 -7.35 26.89
N ALA A 39 -35.10 -6.72 25.71
CA ALA A 39 -35.90 -7.14 24.57
C ALA A 39 -35.53 -8.54 24.03
N CYS A 40 -34.25 -8.91 24.09
CA CYS A 40 -33.79 -10.24 23.70
C CYS A 40 -34.26 -11.30 24.70
N LYS A 41 -34.17 -11.02 26.02
CA LYS A 41 -34.71 -11.90 27.08
C LYS A 41 -36.21 -12.12 26.92
N TYR A 42 -36.96 -11.06 26.66
CA TYR A 42 -38.39 -11.15 26.35
C TYR A 42 -38.66 -12.08 25.16
N TYR A 43 -37.90 -11.91 24.07
CA TYR A 43 -38.11 -12.72 22.86
C TYR A 43 -37.81 -14.20 23.09
N GLN A 44 -36.79 -14.51 23.90
CA GLN A 44 -36.45 -15.88 24.25
C GLN A 44 -37.58 -16.54 25.04
N GLU A 45 -38.00 -15.93 26.15
CA GLU A 45 -39.09 -16.47 26.97
C GLU A 45 -40.43 -16.56 26.22
N PHE A 46 -40.71 -15.58 25.35
CA PHE A 46 -41.91 -15.59 24.53
C PHE A 46 -41.93 -16.74 23.51
N ASN A 47 -40.78 -17.07 22.91
CA ASN A 47 -40.67 -18.20 22.00
C ASN A 47 -40.79 -19.54 22.74
N GLU A 48 -40.16 -19.67 23.91
CA GLU A 48 -40.30 -20.85 24.76
C GLU A 48 -41.77 -21.10 25.15
N MET A 49 -42.51 -20.05 25.49
CA MET A 49 -43.95 -20.13 25.78
C MET A 49 -44.76 -20.62 24.55
N LYS A 50 -44.47 -20.10 23.36
CA LYS A 50 -45.14 -20.54 22.12
C LYS A 50 -44.83 -21.99 21.75
N GLU A 51 -43.60 -22.45 22.02
CA GLU A 51 -43.21 -23.84 21.79
C GLU A 51 -43.89 -24.79 22.80
N MET A 52 -44.07 -24.38 24.06
CA MET A 52 -44.87 -25.14 25.03
C MET A 52 -46.36 -25.22 24.67
N GLU A 53 -46.94 -24.18 24.07
CA GLU A 53 -48.33 -24.21 23.58
C GLU A 53 -48.51 -25.04 22.30
N LYS A 54 -47.47 -25.16 21.46
CA LYS A 54 -47.52 -25.92 20.20
C LYS A 54 -47.16 -27.40 20.34
N ASN A 55 -46.36 -27.78 21.33
CA ASN A 55 -45.93 -29.16 21.54
C ASN A 55 -46.99 -29.99 22.25
N ARG A 56 -48.08 -30.29 21.53
CA ARG A 56 -48.88 -31.50 21.71
C ARG A 56 -48.72 -32.53 20.61
N ASN A 57 -47.87 -32.31 19.58
CA ASN A 57 -47.44 -33.37 18.67
C ASN A 57 -46.18 -32.99 17.85
N ARG A 58 -45.16 -33.87 17.95
CA ARG A 58 -43.91 -34.04 17.16
C ARG A 58 -42.61 -33.40 17.67
N ASN A 59 -41.65 -34.29 17.91
CA ASN A 59 -40.23 -34.03 18.11
C ASN A 59 -39.60 -33.37 16.87
N GLN A 60 -39.02 -32.17 17.00
CA GLN A 60 -37.98 -31.73 16.06
C GLN A 60 -37.04 -30.65 16.63
N SER A 61 -35.74 -30.96 16.56
CA SER A 61 -34.52 -30.14 16.53
C SER A 61 -34.52 -28.73 17.17
N ASN A 62 -33.75 -28.58 18.26
CA ASN A 62 -33.27 -27.30 18.79
C ASN A 62 -32.41 -26.57 17.75
N LYS A 63 -32.96 -25.53 17.12
CA LYS A 63 -32.20 -24.54 16.35
C LYS A 63 -32.28 -23.23 17.13
N GLU A 64 -31.18 -22.82 17.76
CA GLU A 64 -31.08 -21.52 18.45
C GLU A 64 -31.38 -20.38 17.47
N ASN A 65 -32.58 -19.83 17.54
CA ASN A 65 -32.95 -18.63 16.78
C ASN A 65 -32.25 -17.41 17.41
N LYS A 66 -31.08 -17.05 16.88
CA LYS A 66 -30.28 -15.87 17.28
C LYS A 66 -30.84 -14.54 16.75
N GLY A 67 -32.17 -14.37 16.70
CA GLY A 67 -32.79 -13.11 16.31
C GLY A 67 -32.66 -12.08 17.43
N LYS A 68 -31.97 -10.96 17.18
CA LYS A 68 -31.89 -9.84 18.14
C LYS A 68 -33.06 -8.88 17.91
N ILE A 69 -33.85 -8.60 18.95
CA ILE A 69 -34.88 -7.55 18.91
C ILE A 69 -34.26 -6.21 19.26
N SER A 70 -34.58 -5.17 18.49
CA SER A 70 -34.18 -3.80 18.80
C SER A 70 -34.91 -3.28 20.03
N GLY A 71 -34.18 -3.15 21.15
CA GLY A 71 -34.71 -2.59 22.40
C GLY A 71 -35.29 -1.18 22.25
N PRO A 72 -34.60 -0.22 21.60
CA PRO A 72 -35.13 1.13 21.43
C PRO A 72 -36.49 1.18 20.70
N LEU A 73 -36.71 0.28 19.74
CA LEU A 73 -37.99 0.17 19.03
C LEU A 73 -39.08 -0.39 19.94
N LEU A 74 -38.78 -1.45 20.70
CA LEU A 74 -39.73 -2.08 21.61
C LEU A 74 -40.15 -1.15 22.75
N PHE A 75 -39.20 -0.43 23.33
CA PHE A 75 -39.43 0.57 24.40
C PHE A 75 -39.97 1.91 23.87
N GLY A 76 -40.18 2.06 22.55
CA GLY A 76 -40.67 3.31 21.97
C GLY A 76 -39.75 4.52 22.19
N LEU A 77 -38.44 4.30 22.35
CA LEU A 77 -37.42 5.34 22.59
C LEU A 77 -37.14 6.13 21.32
N LYS A 78 -38.10 6.99 20.94
CA LYS A 78 -37.96 7.95 19.84
C LYS A 78 -37.02 9.07 20.26
N LEU A 79 -36.18 9.52 19.31
CA LEU A 79 -35.18 10.58 19.53
C LEU A 79 -35.76 11.82 20.21
N LEU A 80 -36.95 12.25 19.77
CA LEU A 80 -37.67 13.41 20.32
C LEU A 80 -38.06 13.24 21.80
N SER A 81 -38.40 12.02 22.22
CA SER A 81 -38.75 11.73 23.62
C SER A 81 -37.50 11.78 24.51
N VAL A 82 -36.38 11.26 24.02
CA VAL A 82 -35.08 11.30 24.71
C VAL A 82 -34.55 12.73 24.81
N GLU A 83 -34.69 13.53 23.76
CA GLU A 83 -34.31 14.95 23.76
C GLU A 83 -35.12 15.77 24.76
N ARG A 84 -36.44 15.53 24.85
CA ARG A 84 -37.32 16.25 25.78
C ARG A 84 -36.91 15.99 27.24
N VAL A 85 -36.59 14.75 27.60
CA VAL A 85 -36.12 14.38 28.95
C VAL A 85 -34.71 14.91 29.21
N ARG A 86 -33.81 14.87 28.23
CA ARG A 86 -32.46 15.45 28.40
C ARG A 86 -32.49 16.95 28.67
N ARG A 87 -33.46 17.68 28.11
CA ARG A 87 -33.63 19.12 28.38
C ARG A 87 -34.15 19.43 29.78
N THR A 88 -34.84 18.48 30.43
CA THR A 88 -35.33 18.64 31.81
C THR A 88 -34.30 18.20 32.86
N MET A 89 -33.23 17.52 32.46
CA MET A 89 -32.13 17.15 33.36
C MET A 89 -31.06 18.23 33.33
N SER A 90 -30.82 18.87 34.48
CA SER A 90 -29.60 19.67 34.71
C SER A 90 -28.39 18.74 34.62
N LEU A 91 -27.80 18.64 33.44
CA LEU A 91 -26.48 18.04 33.28
C LEU A 91 -25.48 19.10 33.69
N ASP A 92 -24.98 18.96 34.91
CA ASP A 92 -23.75 19.60 35.35
C ASP A 92 -22.62 19.03 34.47
N LEU A 93 -22.45 19.60 33.27
CA LEU A 93 -21.52 19.15 32.24
C LEU A 93 -20.10 19.49 32.70
N LYS A 94 -19.58 18.74 33.68
CA LYS A 94 -18.18 18.79 34.05
C LYS A 94 -17.36 18.40 32.82
N ILE A 95 -16.65 19.37 32.25
CA ILE A 95 -15.72 19.15 31.16
C ILE A 95 -14.71 18.12 31.66
N ARG A 96 -14.73 16.92 31.09
CA ARG A 96 -13.77 15.87 31.47
C ARG A 96 -12.33 16.36 31.23
N PRO A 97 -11.37 16.00 32.08
CA PRO A 97 -9.94 16.23 31.81
C PRO A 97 -9.55 15.71 30.43
N PHE A 98 -8.57 16.37 29.79
CA PHE A 98 -8.15 16.00 28.44
C PHE A 98 -7.51 14.60 28.40
N ILE A 99 -6.75 14.23 29.44
CA ILE A 99 -6.13 12.92 29.60
C ILE A 99 -7.13 11.75 29.58
N ASP A 100 -8.35 11.97 30.10
CA ASP A 100 -9.41 10.95 30.21
C ASP A 100 -10.22 10.74 28.92
N LEU A 101 -9.87 11.44 27.83
CA LEU A 101 -10.60 11.38 26.57
C LEU A 101 -10.03 10.33 25.62
N GLY A 102 -10.92 9.68 24.86
CA GLY A 102 -10.50 8.88 23.71
C GLY A 102 -9.93 9.75 22.59
N ASN A 103 -9.09 9.18 21.71
CA ASN A 103 -8.42 9.90 20.62
C ASN A 103 -9.37 10.73 19.74
N SER A 104 -10.57 10.21 19.45
CA SER A 104 -11.57 10.94 18.65
C SER A 104 -12.12 12.17 19.37
N GLN A 105 -12.28 12.10 20.69
CA GLN A 105 -12.74 13.21 21.54
C GLN A 105 -11.62 14.24 21.73
N LYS A 106 -10.38 13.80 21.98
CA LYS A 106 -9.18 14.65 22.00
C LYS A 106 -9.08 15.47 20.72
N ARG A 107 -9.11 14.79 19.56
CA ARG A 107 -9.10 15.43 18.24
C ARG A 107 -10.21 16.46 18.07
N ARG A 108 -11.44 16.14 18.50
CA ARG A 108 -12.57 17.06 18.36
C ARG A 108 -12.37 18.33 19.20
N ARG A 109 -11.84 18.22 20.43
CA ARG A 109 -11.56 19.38 21.27
C ARG A 109 -10.45 20.26 20.69
N ILE A 110 -9.35 19.64 20.27
CA ILE A 110 -8.23 20.33 19.60
C ILE A 110 -8.71 21.12 18.39
N LEU A 111 -9.44 20.46 17.48
CA LEU A 111 -9.98 21.11 16.29
C LEU A 111 -11.01 22.19 16.62
N GLY A 112 -11.82 21.98 17.66
CA GLY A 112 -12.79 22.97 18.14
C GLY A 112 -12.12 24.26 18.61
N LEU A 113 -11.10 24.16 19.47
CA LEU A 113 -10.33 25.32 19.93
C LEU A 113 -9.69 26.07 18.75
N SER A 114 -9.11 25.31 17.83
CA SER A 114 -8.39 25.85 16.67
C SER A 114 -9.33 26.61 15.73
N GLN A 115 -10.54 26.07 15.52
CA GLN A 115 -11.58 26.77 14.77
C GLN A 115 -11.98 28.07 15.48
N SER A 116 -12.16 28.06 16.80
CA SER A 116 -12.49 29.28 17.55
C SER A 116 -11.41 30.35 17.43
N ILE A 117 -10.12 29.97 17.42
CA ILE A 117 -9.02 30.91 17.20
C ILE A 117 -9.04 31.46 15.78
N LEU A 118 -9.30 30.61 14.77
CA LEU A 118 -9.46 31.06 13.38
C LEU A 118 -10.59 32.09 13.27
N ASP A 119 -11.76 31.80 13.85
CA ASP A 119 -12.92 32.69 13.81
C ASP A 119 -12.63 34.05 14.48
N ILE A 120 -11.81 34.06 15.53
CA ILE A 120 -11.35 35.30 16.18
C ILE A 120 -10.44 36.09 15.24
N VAL A 121 -9.46 35.44 14.62
CA VAL A 121 -8.53 36.11 13.68
C VAL A 121 -9.28 36.65 12.47
N GLU A 122 -10.25 35.90 11.93
CA GLU A 122 -11.07 36.36 10.80
C GLU A 122 -11.95 37.55 11.17
N ARG A 123 -12.49 37.60 12.40
CA ARG A 123 -13.29 38.74 12.89
C ARG A 123 -12.45 39.99 13.10
N GLU A 124 -11.28 39.85 13.72
CA GLU A 124 -10.42 40.99 14.05
C GLU A 124 -9.63 41.51 12.85
N ARG A 125 -9.55 40.74 11.77
CA ARG A 125 -8.90 41.13 10.52
C ARG A 125 -9.39 42.50 10.03
N ASP A 126 -10.70 42.65 9.91
CA ASP A 126 -11.32 43.84 9.30
C ASP A 126 -11.23 45.07 10.23
N ASN A 127 -11.03 44.87 11.53
CA ASN A 127 -10.85 45.93 12.52
C ASN A 127 -9.39 46.40 12.65
N THR A 128 -8.43 45.53 12.32
CA THR A 128 -7.01 45.74 12.64
C THR A 128 -6.18 46.11 11.42
N PHE A 129 -6.56 45.65 10.23
CA PHE A 129 -5.74 45.76 9.02
C PHE A 129 -6.47 46.44 7.87
N HIS A 130 -5.72 46.95 6.90
CA HIS A 130 -6.30 47.59 5.73
C HIS A 130 -7.01 46.54 4.85
N PRO A 131 -8.14 46.86 4.19
CA PRO A 131 -8.85 45.91 3.32
C PRO A 131 -7.99 45.29 2.19
N ASP A 132 -6.94 46.00 1.76
CA ASP A 132 -6.01 45.53 0.73
C ASP A 132 -4.95 44.53 1.26
N ASP A 133 -4.80 44.41 2.58
CA ASP A 133 -3.83 43.50 3.21
C ASP A 133 -4.33 42.05 3.14
N GLN A 134 -3.51 41.16 2.55
CA GLN A 134 -3.83 39.73 2.48
C GLN A 134 -3.41 38.97 3.73
N ILE A 135 -4.32 38.86 4.69
CA ILE A 135 -4.07 38.19 5.97
C ILE A 135 -4.62 36.79 5.97
N LYS A 136 -3.77 35.84 6.36
CA LYS A 136 -4.10 34.41 6.43
C LYS A 136 -3.44 33.81 7.66
N LEU A 137 -4.25 33.26 8.55
CA LEU A 137 -3.74 32.37 9.61
C LEU A 137 -3.23 31.10 8.94
N LYS A 138 -1.94 30.77 9.13
CA LYS A 138 -1.31 29.59 8.53
C LYS A 138 -1.21 28.42 9.48
N GLN A 139 -0.99 28.67 10.76
CA GLN A 139 -0.66 27.64 11.72
C GLN A 139 -1.01 28.10 13.14
N ILE A 140 -1.45 27.17 13.97
CA ILE A 140 -1.54 27.33 15.42
C ILE A 140 -0.71 26.21 16.05
N LYS A 141 0.16 26.58 16.99
CA LYS A 141 0.87 25.64 17.86
C LYS A 141 0.49 25.92 19.31
N PHE A 142 0.13 24.88 20.04
CA PHE A 142 -0.13 24.97 21.48
C PHE A 142 0.21 23.66 22.17
N GLU A 143 0.30 23.67 23.49
CA GLU A 143 0.72 22.54 24.30
C GLU A 143 -0.38 22.16 25.28
N ILE A 144 -0.57 20.85 25.50
CA ILE A 144 -1.43 20.31 26.57
C ILE A 144 -0.66 19.19 27.24
N ASP A 145 -0.38 19.32 28.54
CA ASP A 145 0.30 18.31 29.35
C ASP A 145 1.60 17.79 28.68
N ASP A 146 2.48 18.72 28.26
CA ASP A 146 3.76 18.48 27.56
C ASP A 146 3.65 17.96 26.10
N ASP A 147 2.44 17.65 25.62
CA ASP A 147 2.21 17.30 24.21
C ASP A 147 2.02 18.57 23.36
N VAL A 148 2.88 18.76 22.36
CA VAL A 148 2.77 19.86 21.39
C VAL A 148 1.82 19.49 20.26
N TYR A 149 0.81 20.32 20.04
CA TYR A 149 -0.17 20.20 18.95
C TYR A 149 0.08 21.28 17.90
N ASP A 150 0.23 20.83 16.65
CA ASP A 150 0.52 21.67 15.50
C ASP A 150 -0.60 21.54 14.45
N ILE A 151 -1.27 22.66 14.16
CA ILE A 151 -2.49 22.68 13.36
C ILE A 151 -2.33 23.71 12.25
N ASN A 152 -2.32 23.22 11.02
CA ASN A 152 -2.13 24.04 9.83
C ASN A 152 -3.48 24.45 9.22
N PHE A 153 -3.58 25.74 8.86
CA PHE A 153 -4.74 26.38 8.25
C PHE A 153 -4.41 26.77 6.81
N GLY A 154 -5.31 26.40 5.90
CA GLY A 154 -5.20 26.70 4.47
C GLY A 154 -5.40 25.48 3.57
N LYS A 155 -5.49 25.74 2.26
CA LYS A 155 -5.44 24.66 1.26
C LYS A 155 -4.03 24.09 1.31
N VAL A 156 -3.90 22.82 1.71
CA VAL A 156 -2.68 22.05 1.46
C VAL A 156 -2.36 22.22 -0.02
N ASN A 157 -1.18 22.78 -0.32
CA ASN A 157 -0.73 22.86 -1.69
C ASN A 157 -0.52 21.41 -2.16
N LYS A 158 -1.53 20.83 -2.81
CA LYS A 158 -1.53 19.43 -3.23
C LYS A 158 -0.28 19.08 -4.04
N ILE A 159 0.28 20.06 -4.76
CA ILE A 159 1.52 19.90 -5.52
C ILE A 159 2.72 19.74 -4.58
N GLU A 160 2.83 20.56 -3.53
CA GLU A 160 3.90 20.43 -2.52
C GLU A 160 3.76 19.13 -1.72
N GLU A 161 2.54 18.72 -1.40
CA GLU A 161 2.30 17.45 -0.71
C GLU A 161 2.70 16.25 -1.57
N ILE A 162 2.35 16.26 -2.87
CA ILE A 162 2.81 15.24 -3.81
C ILE A 162 4.34 15.25 -3.90
N LYS A 163 4.97 16.42 -4.02
CA LYS A 163 6.45 16.54 -4.03
C LYS A 163 7.08 16.00 -2.75
N LYS A 164 6.48 16.23 -1.56
CA LYS A 164 6.92 15.66 -0.28
C LYS A 164 6.84 14.13 -0.34
N ILE A 165 5.75 13.56 -0.84
CA ILE A 165 5.59 12.11 -0.95
C ILE A 165 6.57 11.51 -1.97
N GLU A 166 6.75 12.13 -3.13
CA GLU A 166 7.73 11.71 -4.14
C GLU A 166 9.16 11.73 -3.60
N ALA A 167 9.53 12.75 -2.82
CA ALA A 167 10.83 12.80 -2.16
C ALA A 167 11.00 11.68 -1.13
N VAL A 168 9.94 11.34 -0.39
CA VAL A 168 9.93 10.18 0.52
C VAL A 168 10.11 8.89 -0.27
N VAL A 169 9.32 8.64 -1.31
CA VAL A 169 9.45 7.44 -2.17
C VAL A 169 10.88 7.30 -2.70
N LYS A 170 11.44 8.38 -3.25
CA LYS A 170 12.82 8.41 -3.74
C LYS A 170 13.84 8.08 -2.64
N SER A 171 13.63 8.59 -1.43
CA SER A 171 14.52 8.34 -0.29
C SER A 171 14.43 6.90 0.21
N LEU A 172 13.23 6.31 0.19
CA LEU A 172 13.03 4.89 0.52
C LEU A 172 13.76 3.99 -0.47
N ASP A 173 13.60 4.25 -1.76
CA ASP A 173 14.24 3.46 -2.83
C ASP A 173 15.76 3.59 -2.78
N LYS A 174 16.30 4.81 -2.70
CA LYS A 174 17.75 5.05 -2.63
C LYS A 174 18.39 4.59 -1.32
N GLY A 175 17.66 4.70 -0.22
CA GLY A 175 18.13 4.30 1.10
C GLY A 175 17.92 2.82 1.41
N HIS A 176 17.29 2.06 0.51
CA HIS A 176 16.88 0.67 0.74
C HIS A 176 16.10 0.49 2.06
N ILE A 177 15.24 1.48 2.39
CA ILE A 177 14.50 1.50 3.65
C ILE A 177 13.34 0.51 3.55
N SER A 178 13.33 -0.48 4.44
CA SER A 178 12.25 -1.47 4.47
C SER A 178 10.92 -0.82 4.86
N ARG A 179 9.81 -1.46 4.47
CA ARG A 179 8.46 -1.05 4.86
C ARG A 179 8.30 -0.97 6.39
N GLU A 180 8.91 -1.91 7.12
CA GLU A 180 8.91 -1.93 8.58
C GLU A 180 9.71 -0.77 9.19
N ALA A 181 10.89 -0.49 8.64
CA ALA A 181 11.69 0.66 9.05
C ALA A 181 10.94 1.98 8.79
N TYR A 182 10.31 2.12 7.63
CA TYR A 182 9.48 3.28 7.32
C TYR A 182 8.29 3.43 8.30
N ARG A 183 7.58 2.34 8.60
CA ARG A 183 6.49 2.35 9.58
C ARG A 183 6.98 2.76 10.97
N SER A 184 8.18 2.36 11.35
CA SER A 184 8.79 2.73 12.64
C SER A 184 9.10 4.23 12.68
N LEU A 185 9.64 4.79 11.59
CA LEU A 185 9.88 6.23 11.46
C LEU A 185 8.57 7.04 11.45
N ALA A 186 7.57 6.60 10.67
CA ALA A 186 6.29 7.30 10.53
C ALA A 186 5.41 7.25 11.79
N ARG A 187 5.80 6.50 12.83
CA ARG A 187 5.17 6.55 14.16
C ARG A 187 5.67 7.72 15.00
N ILE A 188 6.85 8.24 14.71
CA ILE A 188 7.55 9.24 15.52
C ILE A 188 7.57 10.59 14.79
N GLU A 189 7.72 10.57 13.47
CA GLU A 189 7.84 11.75 12.62
C GLU A 189 6.57 12.01 11.78
N ASP A 190 6.36 13.27 11.39
CA ASP A 190 5.28 13.68 10.46
C ASP A 190 5.60 13.28 9.01
N LEU A 191 5.59 11.97 8.77
CA LEU A 191 5.78 11.36 7.46
C LEU A 191 4.44 11.01 6.80
N PRO A 192 4.39 10.97 5.45
CA PRO A 192 3.19 10.59 4.73
C PRO A 192 2.66 9.21 5.15
N ARG A 193 1.35 9.03 5.11
CA ARG A 193 0.76 7.71 5.37
C ARG A 193 1.29 6.70 4.36
N GLU A 194 1.57 5.48 4.82
CA GLU A 194 2.05 4.37 3.99
C GLU A 194 1.21 4.18 2.73
N LYS A 195 -0.12 4.30 2.83
CA LYS A 195 -1.01 4.21 1.67
C LYS A 195 -0.68 5.26 0.61
N ALA A 196 -0.45 6.51 1.01
CA ALA A 196 -0.13 7.59 0.07
C ALA A 196 1.23 7.37 -0.61
N VAL A 197 2.22 6.85 0.13
CA VAL A 197 3.52 6.43 -0.43
C VAL A 197 3.32 5.32 -1.46
N CYS A 198 2.55 4.29 -1.13
CA CYS A 198 2.22 3.19 -2.03
C CYS A 198 1.51 3.67 -3.31
N ASP A 199 0.53 4.56 -3.18
CA ASP A 199 -0.22 5.10 -4.31
C ASP A 199 0.71 5.88 -5.29
N ILE A 200 1.66 6.65 -4.76
CA ILE A 200 2.67 7.34 -5.60
C ILE A 200 3.63 6.34 -6.23
N TRP A 201 4.09 5.33 -5.49
CA TRP A 201 4.97 4.28 -6.01
C TRP A 201 4.31 3.52 -7.17
N GLN A 202 3.03 3.17 -7.06
CA GLN A 202 2.25 2.56 -8.14
C GLN A 202 2.13 3.47 -9.37
N LYS A 203 1.91 4.78 -9.18
CA LYS A 203 1.88 5.75 -10.28
C LYS A 203 3.21 5.85 -11.01
N ILE A 204 4.32 5.89 -10.27
CA ILE A 204 5.67 5.90 -10.85
C ILE A 204 5.90 4.61 -11.65
N ASN A 205 5.56 3.46 -11.10
CA ASN A 205 5.67 2.18 -11.80
C ASN A 205 4.82 2.13 -13.08
N ALA A 206 3.60 2.68 -13.04
CA ALA A 206 2.73 2.75 -14.21
C ALA A 206 3.33 3.66 -15.30
N GLU A 207 3.93 4.78 -14.93
CA GLU A 207 4.59 5.69 -15.88
C GLU A 207 5.87 5.07 -16.45
N MET A 208 6.68 4.43 -15.61
CA MET A 208 7.87 3.70 -16.04
C MET A 208 7.52 2.56 -16.99
N LYS A 209 6.40 1.86 -16.79
CA LYS A 209 5.94 0.78 -17.68
C LYS A 209 5.59 1.29 -19.09
N LYS A 210 5.20 2.57 -19.23
CA LYS A 210 4.97 3.19 -20.56
C LYS A 210 6.28 3.49 -21.28
N GLN A 211 7.29 3.92 -20.53
CA GLN A 211 8.58 4.35 -21.08
C GLN A 211 9.52 3.17 -21.36
N VAL A 212 9.60 2.23 -20.43
CA VAL A 212 10.44 1.03 -20.50
C VAL A 212 9.59 -0.18 -20.10
N PRO A 213 8.79 -0.71 -21.04
CA PRO A 213 7.92 -1.85 -20.78
C PRO A 213 8.69 -3.07 -20.27
N LEU A 214 8.13 -3.73 -19.25
CA LEU A 214 8.58 -5.04 -18.79
C LEU A 214 7.71 -6.11 -19.47
N THR A 215 8.32 -6.95 -20.29
CA THR A 215 7.68 -8.12 -20.91
C THR A 215 8.05 -9.39 -20.14
N LEU A 216 7.15 -10.36 -20.14
CA LEU A 216 7.41 -11.68 -19.57
C LEU A 216 7.69 -12.69 -20.68
N VAL A 217 8.69 -13.54 -20.47
CA VAL A 217 9.09 -14.61 -21.40
C VAL A 217 9.03 -15.94 -20.66
N ASP A 218 8.37 -16.93 -21.26
CA ASP A 218 8.25 -18.25 -20.66
C ASP A 218 9.60 -18.97 -20.60
N LEU A 219 9.91 -19.52 -19.44
CA LEU A 219 11.06 -20.41 -19.26
C LEU A 219 10.59 -21.81 -19.65
N LEU A 220 11.19 -22.40 -20.69
CA LEU A 220 10.90 -23.76 -21.14
C LEU A 220 11.38 -24.86 -20.14
N GLN A 221 11.47 -24.56 -18.85
CA GLN A 221 11.85 -25.52 -17.81
C GLN A 221 10.64 -25.89 -16.92
N PRO A 222 10.44 -27.18 -16.61
CA PRO A 222 9.41 -27.59 -15.65
C PRO A 222 9.81 -27.08 -14.27
N THR A 223 9.10 -26.09 -13.77
CA THR A 223 9.36 -25.57 -12.42
C THR A 223 8.80 -26.57 -11.41
N LYS A 224 9.65 -27.48 -10.91
CA LYS A 224 9.30 -28.35 -9.78
C LYS A 224 9.35 -27.50 -8.51
N PHE A 225 8.18 -27.06 -8.03
CA PHE A 225 8.06 -26.47 -6.71
C PHE A 225 7.91 -27.56 -5.66
N GLU A 226 8.73 -27.52 -4.60
CA GLU A 226 8.42 -28.26 -3.39
C GLU A 226 7.24 -27.58 -2.68
N PRO A 227 6.23 -28.35 -2.22
CA PRO A 227 5.08 -27.77 -1.54
C PRO A 227 5.52 -27.15 -0.20
N ILE A 228 5.33 -25.83 -0.07
CA ILE A 228 5.57 -25.09 1.16
C ILE A 228 4.40 -25.33 2.11
N ARG A 229 4.67 -25.74 3.36
CA ARG A 229 3.65 -26.01 4.40
C ARG A 229 3.39 -24.82 5.35
N GLU A 230 3.95 -23.65 5.05
CA GLU A 230 3.80 -22.44 5.85
C GLU A 230 2.50 -21.71 5.49
N GLU A 231 1.89 -21.05 6.49
CA GLU A 231 0.76 -20.17 6.23
C GLU A 231 1.18 -19.00 5.32
N PRO A 232 0.36 -18.65 4.32
CA PRO A 232 0.70 -17.58 3.39
C PRO A 232 0.73 -16.24 4.14
N ASN A 233 1.91 -15.61 4.16
CA ASN A 233 2.09 -14.26 4.72
C ASN A 233 1.46 -13.15 3.87
N ILE A 234 0.95 -13.46 2.68
CA ILE A 234 0.36 -12.52 1.72
C ILE A 234 -1.05 -13.00 1.36
N THR A 235 -2.06 -12.18 1.66
CA THR A 235 -3.49 -12.47 1.39
C THR A 235 -4.09 -11.58 0.32
N ASP A 236 -3.31 -10.67 -0.27
CA ASP A 236 -3.78 -9.74 -1.30
C ASP A 236 -3.98 -10.46 -2.64
N SER A 237 -5.20 -10.47 -3.17
CA SER A 237 -5.54 -11.21 -4.39
C SER A 237 -4.87 -10.67 -5.65
N GLU A 238 -4.58 -9.37 -5.70
CA GLU A 238 -3.87 -8.77 -6.85
C GLU A 238 -2.42 -9.22 -6.85
N ILE A 239 -1.78 -9.22 -5.68
CA ILE A 239 -0.41 -9.73 -5.52
C ILE A 239 -0.36 -11.23 -5.88
N ILE A 240 -1.31 -12.02 -5.40
CA ILE A 240 -1.38 -13.46 -5.69
C ILE A 240 -1.52 -13.70 -7.19
N THR A 241 -2.43 -12.99 -7.87
CA THR A 241 -2.63 -13.12 -9.32
C THR A 241 -1.36 -12.74 -10.09
N ASN A 242 -0.75 -11.60 -9.77
CA ASN A 242 0.51 -11.16 -10.39
C ASN A 242 1.65 -12.17 -10.18
N MET A 243 1.73 -12.78 -8.99
CA MET A 243 2.71 -13.84 -8.72
C MET A 243 2.45 -15.07 -9.59
N LEU A 244 1.19 -15.55 -9.64
CA LEU A 244 0.82 -16.70 -10.47
C LEU A 244 1.12 -16.49 -11.96
N GLU A 245 0.85 -15.29 -12.47
CA GLU A 245 1.16 -14.92 -13.87
C GLU A 245 2.66 -14.89 -14.17
N SER A 246 3.49 -14.72 -13.15
CA SER A 246 4.96 -14.62 -13.25
C SER A 246 5.67 -15.95 -13.00
N ILE A 247 4.96 -16.99 -12.54
CA ILE A 247 5.55 -18.31 -12.27
C ILE A 247 6.13 -18.90 -13.56
N GLY A 248 7.38 -19.35 -13.49
CA GLY A 248 8.07 -19.96 -14.62
C GLY A 248 8.40 -18.98 -15.74
N LYS A 249 8.38 -17.67 -15.49
CA LYS A 249 8.70 -16.64 -16.48
C LYS A 249 9.90 -15.80 -16.07
N GLY A 250 10.61 -15.31 -17.08
CA GLY A 250 11.63 -14.27 -16.97
C GLY A 250 11.06 -12.91 -17.31
N GLY A 251 11.52 -11.86 -16.61
CA GLY A 251 11.27 -10.48 -16.99
C GLY A 251 12.32 -9.99 -17.98
N GLN A 252 11.88 -9.27 -19.01
CA GLN A 252 12.74 -8.68 -20.03
C GLN A 252 12.35 -7.23 -20.34
N ARG A 253 13.34 -6.42 -20.66
CA ARG A 253 13.20 -5.06 -21.22
C ARG A 253 13.95 -4.99 -22.53
N ARG A 254 13.38 -4.27 -23.50
CA ARG A 254 14.04 -4.02 -24.78
C ARG A 254 15.17 -3.02 -24.56
N ILE A 255 16.35 -3.31 -25.11
CA ILE A 255 17.51 -2.42 -25.01
C ILE A 255 17.22 -1.04 -25.62
N THR A 256 16.42 -1.01 -26.70
CA THR A 256 16.01 0.23 -27.37
C THR A 256 15.18 1.14 -26.48
N ASP A 257 14.31 0.58 -25.63
CA ASP A 257 13.44 1.36 -24.75
C ASP A 257 14.26 1.97 -23.61
N ILE A 258 15.19 1.19 -23.06
CA ILE A 258 16.17 1.69 -22.08
C ILE A 258 17.00 2.82 -22.67
N LEU A 259 17.56 2.63 -23.88
CA LEU A 259 18.37 3.65 -24.55
C LEU A 259 17.58 4.93 -24.80
N ASN A 260 16.34 4.84 -25.30
CA ASN A 260 15.46 6.00 -25.49
C ASN A 260 15.21 6.75 -24.18
N TYR A 261 15.06 6.02 -23.08
CA TYR A 261 14.83 6.61 -21.76
C TYR A 261 16.08 7.31 -21.19
N ILE A 262 17.27 6.70 -21.31
CA ILE A 262 18.48 7.20 -20.63
C ILE A 262 19.29 8.21 -21.45
N ILE A 263 19.31 8.11 -22.79
CA ILE A 263 20.13 8.99 -23.65
C ILE A 263 19.86 10.49 -23.42
N PRO A 264 18.60 10.97 -23.29
CA PRO A 264 18.32 12.37 -22.98
C PRO A 264 19.05 12.88 -21.73
N LEU A 265 19.12 12.06 -20.67
CA LEU A 265 19.82 12.41 -19.43
C LEU A 265 21.34 12.48 -19.62
N TYR A 266 21.90 11.65 -20.49
CA TYR A 266 23.32 11.67 -20.80
C TYR A 266 23.70 12.88 -21.67
N ILE A 267 22.79 13.33 -22.55
CA ILE A 267 22.95 14.58 -23.31
C ILE A 267 22.90 15.79 -22.37
N GLU A 268 21.94 15.85 -21.45
CA GLU A 268 21.80 16.93 -20.48
C GLU A 268 23.06 17.09 -19.61
N LYS A 269 23.69 15.96 -19.25
CA LYS A 269 24.96 15.93 -18.51
C LYS A 269 26.19 16.25 -19.35
N GLY A 270 26.05 16.44 -20.67
CA GLY A 270 27.17 16.65 -21.59
C GLY A 270 28.05 15.41 -21.82
N ILE A 271 27.59 14.21 -21.45
CA ILE A 271 28.32 12.95 -21.66
C ILE A 271 28.19 12.48 -23.10
N LEU A 272 27.02 12.70 -23.71
CA LEU A 272 26.74 12.36 -25.10
C LEU A 272 26.47 13.64 -25.90
N ILE A 273 27.15 13.76 -27.04
CA ILE A 273 26.97 14.86 -27.99
C ILE A 273 26.32 14.29 -29.26
N PRO A 274 25.09 14.68 -29.60
CA PRO A 274 24.41 14.21 -30.80
C PRO A 274 25.26 14.40 -32.06
N ARG A 275 25.24 13.40 -32.95
CA ARG A 275 26.01 13.37 -34.22
C ARG A 275 27.54 13.32 -34.06
N GLN A 276 28.07 13.30 -32.83
CA GLN A 276 29.51 13.21 -32.57
C GLN A 276 29.86 11.95 -31.79
N SER A 277 29.10 11.62 -30.74
CA SER A 277 29.40 10.49 -29.88
C SER A 277 28.93 9.16 -30.49
N THR A 278 29.75 8.13 -30.33
CA THR A 278 29.39 6.72 -30.49
C THR A 278 28.88 6.18 -29.15
N LEU A 279 27.84 5.35 -29.17
CA LEU A 279 27.36 4.65 -27.98
C LEU A 279 28.22 3.40 -27.77
N HIS A 280 28.98 3.37 -26.68
CA HIS A 280 29.76 2.21 -26.28
C HIS A 280 28.92 1.41 -25.26
N ILE A 281 28.27 0.34 -25.70
CA ILE A 281 27.33 -0.43 -24.88
C ILE A 281 28.00 -1.72 -24.43
N ARG A 282 28.11 -1.90 -23.11
CA ARG A 282 28.59 -3.13 -22.48
C ARG A 282 27.41 -4.02 -22.10
N ILE A 283 27.44 -5.28 -22.51
CA ILE A 283 26.51 -6.33 -22.07
C ILE A 283 27.23 -7.29 -21.12
N SER A 284 26.60 -7.57 -19.99
CA SER A 284 27.13 -8.48 -18.97
C SER A 284 26.01 -9.30 -18.34
N GLY A 285 26.30 -10.54 -17.96
CA GLY A 285 25.36 -11.39 -17.25
C GLY A 285 26.05 -12.25 -16.21
N ASP A 286 25.28 -12.69 -15.21
CA ASP A 286 25.75 -13.52 -14.10
C ASP A 286 24.58 -14.36 -13.57
N GLY A 287 24.90 -15.55 -13.08
CA GLY A 287 24.00 -16.45 -12.37
C GLY A 287 24.28 -16.45 -10.87
N ARG A 288 23.29 -16.04 -10.06
CA ARG A 288 23.44 -15.92 -8.61
C ARG A 288 22.40 -16.72 -7.81
N ASN A 289 22.81 -17.29 -6.69
CA ASN A 289 21.88 -17.83 -5.70
C ASN A 289 21.31 -16.70 -4.83
N VAL A 290 19.99 -16.53 -4.83
CA VAL A 290 19.22 -15.64 -3.94
C VAL A 290 18.68 -16.48 -2.79
N GLY A 291 19.25 -16.28 -1.61
CA GLY A 291 19.10 -17.22 -0.50
C GLY A 291 19.69 -18.61 -0.85
N ARG A 292 19.63 -19.56 0.09
CA ARG A 292 20.12 -20.93 -0.16
C ARG A 292 19.21 -21.75 -1.09
N LYS A 293 18.18 -21.14 -1.70
CA LYS A 293 17.03 -21.85 -2.30
C LYS A 293 16.72 -21.50 -3.76
N VAL A 294 16.94 -20.27 -4.22
CA VAL A 294 16.51 -19.86 -5.57
C VAL A 294 17.69 -19.36 -6.39
N LYS A 295 17.92 -19.95 -7.57
CA LYS A 295 18.88 -19.44 -8.55
C LYS A 295 18.21 -18.38 -9.39
N HIS A 296 18.93 -17.31 -9.70
CA HIS A 296 18.51 -16.28 -10.65
C HIS A 296 19.63 -16.02 -11.64
N VAL A 297 19.25 -15.67 -12.85
CA VAL A 297 20.16 -15.19 -13.88
C VAL A 297 19.77 -13.78 -14.25
N MET A 298 20.74 -12.88 -14.30
CA MET A 298 20.55 -11.49 -14.66
C MET A 298 21.45 -11.12 -15.83
N VAL A 299 20.92 -10.37 -16.79
CA VAL A 299 21.69 -9.71 -17.85
C VAL A 299 21.44 -8.22 -17.78
N THR A 300 22.51 -7.45 -17.88
CA THR A 300 22.53 -6.00 -17.72
C THR A 300 23.25 -5.34 -18.90
N MET A 301 22.94 -4.06 -19.11
CA MET A 301 23.71 -3.18 -19.98
C MET A 301 24.26 -1.98 -19.21
N THR A 302 25.38 -1.43 -19.69
CA THR A 302 25.94 -0.16 -19.22
C THR A 302 26.45 0.65 -20.40
N LEU A 303 26.29 1.98 -20.35
CA LEU A 303 26.93 2.89 -21.29
C LEU A 303 28.35 3.23 -20.81
N LEU A 304 29.35 2.83 -21.58
CA LEU A 304 30.76 3.07 -21.26
C LEU A 304 31.20 4.53 -21.46
N ASN A 305 30.35 5.35 -22.08
CA ASN A 305 30.56 6.78 -22.23
C ASN A 305 30.68 7.51 -20.88
N ASP A 306 30.01 7.03 -19.82
CA ASP A 306 30.12 7.60 -18.47
C ASP A 306 31.18 6.85 -17.64
N LEU A 307 32.45 7.15 -17.89
CA LEU A 307 33.59 6.51 -17.19
C LEU A 307 33.51 6.66 -15.67
N ASN A 308 33.13 7.84 -15.18
CA ASN A 308 33.00 8.12 -13.74
C ASN A 308 31.82 7.36 -13.11
N GLY A 309 30.84 7.01 -13.93
CA GLY A 309 29.66 6.29 -13.54
C GLY A 309 29.78 4.77 -13.60
N LEU A 310 30.84 4.22 -14.18
CA LEU A 310 30.98 2.77 -14.39
C LEU A 310 30.98 1.94 -13.10
N GLN A 311 31.41 2.53 -11.98
CA GLN A 311 31.41 1.82 -10.70
C GLN A 311 30.06 1.95 -9.96
N LYS A 312 29.12 2.75 -10.47
CA LYS A 312 27.84 3.01 -9.82
C LYS A 312 26.80 1.98 -10.25
N PRO A 313 26.11 1.32 -9.29
CA PRO A 313 25.02 0.40 -9.61
C PRO A 313 23.92 1.05 -10.46
N ASP A 314 23.64 2.34 -10.24
CA ASP A 314 22.62 3.13 -10.96
C ASP A 314 22.83 3.20 -12.49
N ASN A 315 24.04 2.88 -12.97
CA ASN A 315 24.38 2.87 -14.39
C ASN A 315 24.41 1.45 -15.00
N HIS A 316 23.95 0.44 -14.27
CA HIS A 316 23.76 -0.92 -14.76
C HIS A 316 22.27 -1.20 -14.91
N TYR A 317 21.79 -1.20 -16.16
CA TYR A 317 20.38 -1.35 -16.46
C TYR A 317 20.06 -2.81 -16.76
N THR A 318 19.18 -3.41 -15.94
CA THR A 318 18.73 -4.80 -16.15
C THR A 318 17.94 -4.92 -17.45
N LEU A 319 18.41 -5.78 -18.34
CA LEU A 319 17.75 -6.19 -19.58
C LEU A 319 16.90 -7.44 -19.38
N VAL A 320 17.43 -8.41 -18.63
CA VAL A 320 16.79 -9.70 -18.41
C VAL A 320 17.01 -10.13 -16.97
N LEU A 321 15.97 -10.67 -16.35
CA LEU A 321 16.03 -11.30 -15.03
C LEU A 321 15.08 -12.50 -14.99
N TYR A 322 15.58 -13.68 -14.67
CA TYR A 322 14.72 -14.86 -14.53
C TYR A 322 15.17 -15.79 -13.40
N PRO A 323 14.23 -16.48 -12.73
CA PRO A 323 14.56 -17.56 -11.82
C PRO A 323 14.96 -18.81 -12.59
N GLY A 324 16.00 -19.52 -12.15
CA GLY A 324 16.44 -20.76 -12.78
C GLY A 324 17.96 -20.89 -12.84
N ALA A 325 18.40 -22.04 -13.35
CA ALA A 325 19.80 -22.28 -13.57
C ALA A 325 20.29 -21.57 -14.84
N GLU A 326 21.49 -21.03 -14.76
CA GLU A 326 22.27 -20.53 -15.89
C GLU A 326 22.69 -21.72 -16.77
N THR A 327 21.86 -22.03 -17.77
CA THR A 327 22.14 -23.08 -18.77
C THR A 327 22.01 -22.52 -20.18
N TYR A 328 22.72 -23.11 -21.14
CA TYR A 328 22.67 -22.70 -22.54
C TYR A 328 21.24 -22.61 -23.08
N GLU A 329 20.41 -23.63 -22.87
CA GLU A 329 19.02 -23.63 -23.34
C GLU A 329 18.17 -22.55 -22.67
N SER A 330 18.36 -22.30 -21.36
CA SER A 330 17.64 -21.21 -20.69
C SER A 330 17.99 -19.84 -21.27
N LEU A 331 19.29 -19.59 -21.50
CA LEU A 331 19.78 -18.33 -22.04
C LEU A 331 19.35 -18.17 -23.50
N LYS A 332 19.47 -19.20 -24.33
CA LYS A 332 19.07 -19.17 -25.74
C LYS A 332 17.61 -18.75 -25.90
N ASN A 333 16.71 -19.33 -25.11
CA ASN A 333 15.29 -19.00 -25.19
C ASN A 333 15.01 -17.57 -24.70
N VAL A 334 15.48 -17.22 -23.50
CA VAL A 334 15.17 -15.91 -22.89
C VAL A 334 15.85 -14.75 -23.61
N LEU A 335 17.06 -14.94 -24.12
CA LEU A 335 17.84 -13.87 -24.76
C LEU A 335 17.50 -13.68 -26.24
N THR A 336 16.63 -14.50 -26.84
CA THR A 336 16.27 -14.39 -28.27
C THR A 336 15.89 -12.95 -28.68
N PRO A 337 15.00 -12.24 -27.96
CA PRO A 337 14.65 -10.86 -28.34
C PRO A 337 15.82 -9.88 -28.17
N LEU A 338 16.68 -10.09 -27.17
CA LEU A 338 17.86 -9.25 -26.94
C LEU A 338 18.90 -9.44 -28.05
N ILE A 339 19.16 -10.70 -28.45
CA ILE A 339 20.10 -11.02 -29.53
C ILE A 339 19.67 -10.33 -30.84
N SER A 340 18.37 -10.39 -31.17
CA SER A 340 17.81 -9.69 -32.32
C SER A 340 18.09 -8.19 -32.28
N ASP A 341 17.89 -7.55 -31.13
CA ASP A 341 18.15 -6.12 -30.96
C ASP A 341 19.64 -5.78 -31.08
N LEU A 342 20.52 -6.60 -30.49
CA LEU A 342 21.96 -6.40 -30.57
C LEU A 342 22.48 -6.52 -32.00
N CYS A 343 21.94 -7.46 -32.80
CA CYS A 343 22.28 -7.56 -34.23
C CYS A 343 21.87 -6.29 -34.99
N ILE A 344 20.65 -5.80 -34.77
CA ILE A 344 20.16 -4.56 -35.41
C ILE A 344 21.04 -3.37 -35.01
N LEU A 345 21.36 -3.25 -33.72
CA LEU A 345 22.22 -2.17 -33.20
C LEU A 345 23.62 -2.20 -33.81
N LYS A 346 24.22 -3.40 -33.96
CA LYS A 346 25.54 -3.56 -34.57
C LYS A 346 25.55 -3.17 -36.04
N GLU A 347 24.50 -3.52 -36.78
CA GLU A 347 24.43 -3.28 -38.23
C GLU A 347 24.02 -1.83 -38.57
N LYS A 348 23.06 -1.27 -37.84
CA LYS A 348 22.38 -0.01 -38.21
C LYS A 348 22.61 1.14 -37.23
N GLY A 349 23.27 0.87 -36.10
CA GLY A 349 23.31 1.80 -34.98
C GLY A 349 21.96 1.91 -34.26
N PHE A 350 21.83 2.91 -33.40
CA PHE A 350 20.61 3.19 -32.65
C PHE A 350 19.90 4.44 -33.20
N ASN A 351 18.63 4.28 -33.57
CA ASN A 351 17.77 5.38 -33.99
C ASN A 351 16.90 5.82 -32.80
N GLN A 352 17.27 6.95 -32.18
CA GLN A 352 16.56 7.50 -31.04
C GLN A 352 15.21 8.09 -31.46
N ILE A 353 14.19 7.88 -30.63
CA ILE A 353 12.91 8.60 -30.74
C ILE A 353 13.20 10.10 -30.61
N GLY A 354 12.84 10.89 -31.62
CA GLY A 354 13.22 12.30 -31.71
C GLY A 354 14.34 12.60 -32.71
N GLY A 355 14.86 11.59 -33.41
CA GLY A 355 15.55 11.76 -34.70
C GLY A 355 17.08 11.73 -34.69
N ASN A 356 17.73 11.53 -33.54
CA ASN A 356 19.18 11.33 -33.51
C ASN A 356 19.54 9.90 -33.90
N GLN A 357 20.50 9.75 -34.80
CA GLN A 357 21.13 8.47 -35.12
C GLN A 357 22.46 8.37 -34.40
N TRP A 358 22.70 7.23 -33.76
CA TRP A 358 23.87 6.97 -32.95
C TRP A 358 24.62 5.76 -33.49
N PRO A 359 25.91 5.89 -33.88
CA PRO A 359 26.78 4.74 -34.05
C PRO A 359 26.87 3.94 -32.76
N VAL A 360 26.98 2.61 -32.85
CA VAL A 360 27.01 1.72 -31.69
C VAL A 360 28.22 0.80 -31.77
N GLU A 361 28.95 0.70 -30.67
CA GLU A 361 29.96 -0.32 -30.43
C GLU A 361 29.53 -1.19 -29.24
N LEU A 362 29.52 -2.51 -29.46
CA LEU A 362 29.10 -3.49 -28.47
C LEU A 362 30.31 -4.15 -27.82
N TYR A 363 30.30 -4.20 -26.48
CA TYR A 363 31.30 -4.88 -25.67
C TYR A 363 30.62 -5.97 -24.87
N PHE A 364 31.18 -7.18 -24.90
CA PHE A 364 30.69 -8.30 -24.11
C PHE A 364 31.71 -8.62 -23.02
N SER A 365 31.23 -8.72 -21.79
CA SER A 365 32.07 -9.14 -20.68
C SER A 365 31.20 -9.72 -19.58
N SER A 366 31.54 -10.90 -19.08
CA SER A 366 30.92 -11.52 -17.93
C SER A 366 31.97 -12.33 -17.18
N ASP A 367 31.58 -12.98 -16.08
CA ASP A 367 32.41 -14.01 -15.50
C ASP A 367 32.67 -15.14 -16.52
N TRP A 368 33.74 -15.91 -16.29
CA TRP A 368 34.17 -16.95 -17.22
C TRP A 368 33.07 -18.00 -17.47
N LYS A 369 32.28 -18.35 -16.45
CA LYS A 369 31.25 -19.40 -16.56
C LYS A 369 30.11 -18.95 -17.46
N PHE A 370 29.65 -17.71 -17.31
CA PHE A 370 28.62 -17.15 -18.20
C PHE A 370 29.10 -17.07 -19.65
N LEU A 371 30.32 -16.58 -19.87
CA LEU A 371 30.91 -16.53 -21.21
C LEU A 371 31.05 -17.94 -21.82
N ALA A 372 31.57 -18.89 -21.06
CA ALA A 372 31.73 -20.27 -21.49
C ALA A 372 30.38 -20.88 -21.92
N ILE A 373 29.31 -20.65 -21.15
CA ILE A 373 27.97 -21.14 -21.49
C ILE A 373 27.47 -20.48 -22.79
N CYS A 374 27.60 -19.16 -22.93
CA CYS A 374 27.20 -18.46 -24.15
C CYS A 374 27.95 -18.94 -25.40
N LEU A 375 29.22 -19.33 -25.24
CA LEU A 375 30.08 -19.83 -26.33
C LEU A 375 29.95 -21.35 -26.57
N GLY A 376 29.18 -22.07 -25.75
CA GLY A 376 29.05 -23.53 -25.86
C GLY A 376 30.31 -24.29 -25.42
N MET A 377 31.14 -23.70 -24.56
CA MET A 377 32.34 -24.32 -24.02
C MET A 377 31.99 -25.29 -22.88
N ASN A 378 32.78 -26.37 -22.77
CA ASN A 378 32.47 -27.48 -21.86
C ASN A 378 32.76 -27.15 -20.38
N ALA A 379 34.01 -26.80 -20.04
CA ALA A 379 34.44 -26.63 -18.66
C ALA A 379 35.78 -25.86 -18.55
N ALA A 380 36.05 -25.29 -17.37
CA ALA A 380 37.26 -24.48 -17.13
C ALA A 380 38.55 -25.31 -17.19
N ASN A 381 38.43 -26.63 -17.00
CA ASN A 381 39.52 -27.59 -17.10
C ASN A 381 39.60 -28.26 -18.49
N ALA A 382 38.85 -27.77 -19.49
CA ALA A 382 38.97 -28.25 -20.85
C ALA A 382 40.32 -27.81 -21.46
N GLN A 383 40.80 -28.56 -22.45
CA GLN A 383 42.03 -28.22 -23.17
C GLN A 383 41.93 -26.86 -23.88
N TYR A 384 40.74 -26.54 -24.40
CA TYR A 384 40.38 -25.27 -25.03
C TYR A 384 39.45 -24.46 -24.10
N PHE A 385 39.97 -24.03 -22.94
CA PHE A 385 39.18 -23.31 -21.94
C PHE A 385 39.14 -21.80 -22.15
N CYS A 386 40.04 -21.25 -22.97
CA CYS A 386 40.16 -19.80 -23.17
C CYS A 386 39.10 -19.32 -24.15
N PRO A 387 38.23 -18.37 -23.77
CA PRO A 387 37.25 -17.76 -24.69
C PRO A 387 37.85 -16.97 -25.86
N TRP A 388 39.15 -16.67 -25.80
CA TRP A 388 39.80 -15.68 -26.66
C TRP A 388 40.91 -16.24 -27.55
N CYS A 389 41.36 -17.46 -27.30
CA CYS A 389 42.38 -18.12 -28.11
C CYS A 389 42.18 -19.64 -28.10
N ASP A 390 42.71 -20.27 -29.15
CA ASP A 390 42.78 -21.73 -29.28
C ASP A 390 43.91 -22.32 -28.42
#